data_AF-G1MYF9-F1
#
_entry.id   AF-G1MYF9-F1
#
_cell.length_a   1.000
_cell.length_b   1.000
_cell.length_c   1.000
_cell.angle_alpha   90.00
_cell.angle_beta   90.00
_cell.angle_gamma   90.00
#
_symmetry.space_group_name_H-M   'P 1'
#
loop_
_entity.id
_entity.type
_entity.pdbx_description
1 polymer ?
#
loop_
_entity_poly.entity_id
_entity_poly.type
_entity_poly.pdbx_seq_one_letter_code
_entity_poly.pdbx_strand_id
1 'polypeptide(L)'
;LSARWLFAAGLLLVGIVNVLFSWSGSVGAFAALWFLNGLAQGLGWPPCGKVLRKWFEPSQFGTWWAILSTSMNLAGGLGPIVAALVSLNYDWRMTLSFSGFICVIVSFVCLVLIKNEPADVGLPNIDQGTKKGKKGSPSDNSTLAELLLSPYLWVLSTGYLVVFGVKTCCTDWGQLFLIQERGQSMLVGSSYMSALEIGGLVGSIAAGYLSDRAVAKVGLSNYGNPRHALLLSMMAGMCVSMFLFRVTVTGNSPKLWILTLGAVFGFSSYGPIALFGVIANESAPANLCGTSHAIVALMANVGGFLAGLPFSTIAKHYSWATAFWVAEITCAVSTVAFFLLRNIRTKMGRIPRKAD
;
A
#
# COMPACT_ATOMS: atom_id res chain seq x y z
N LEU A 1 -1.70 25.13 7.14
CA LEU A 1 -0.26 24.80 7.26
C LEU A 1 0.37 24.75 5.88
N SER A 2 1.60 25.26 5.73
CA SER A 2 2.37 25.08 4.50
C SER A 2 2.82 23.62 4.35
N ALA A 3 2.98 23.13 3.12
CA ALA A 3 3.32 21.73 2.87
C ALA A 3 4.66 21.33 3.51
N ARG A 4 5.67 22.22 3.52
CA ARG A 4 6.94 22.03 4.23
C ARG A 4 6.74 21.76 5.71
N TRP A 5 5.88 22.56 6.35
CA TRP A 5 5.69 22.52 7.80
C TRP A 5 4.92 21.26 8.18
N LEU A 6 3.95 20.86 7.37
CA LEU A 6 3.17 19.65 7.62
C LEU A 6 4.02 18.38 7.45
N PHE A 7 4.85 18.33 6.40
CA PHE A 7 5.76 17.21 6.17
C PHE A 7 6.84 17.11 7.24
N ALA A 8 7.52 18.22 7.55
CA ALA A 8 8.58 18.25 8.54
C ALA A 8 8.07 18.03 9.97
N ALA A 9 6.93 18.63 10.34
CA ALA A 9 6.34 18.37 11.65
C ALA A 9 5.95 16.90 11.80
N GLY A 10 5.40 16.28 10.75
CA GLY A 10 5.14 14.83 10.73
C GLY A 10 6.42 14.01 10.93
N LEU A 11 7.47 14.29 10.17
CA LEU A 11 8.74 13.56 10.26
C LEU A 11 9.46 13.77 11.59
N LEU A 12 9.41 14.99 12.14
CA LEU A 12 9.97 15.32 13.46
C LEU A 12 9.20 14.59 14.57
N LEU A 13 7.87 14.55 14.48
CA LEU A 13 7.03 13.83 15.43
C LEU A 13 7.30 12.31 15.36
N VAL A 14 7.44 11.73 14.17
CA VAL A 14 7.86 10.32 13.99
C VAL A 14 9.22 10.06 14.66
N GLY A 15 10.21 10.94 14.44
CA GLY A 15 11.54 10.82 15.02
C GLY A 15 11.54 10.87 16.55
N ILE A 16 10.85 11.85 17.14
CA ILE A 16 10.71 11.99 18.60
C ILE A 16 10.00 10.77 19.18
N VAL A 17 8.90 10.34 18.57
CA VAL A 17 8.14 9.18 19.03
C VAL A 17 9.00 7.92 19.00
N ASN A 18 9.83 7.71 17.98
CA ASN A 18 10.74 6.56 17.90
C ASN A 18 11.82 6.57 19.00
N VAL A 19 12.38 7.74 19.33
CA VAL A 19 13.33 7.89 20.44
C VAL A 19 12.65 7.60 21.78
N LEU A 20 11.46 8.18 22.02
CA LEU A 20 10.68 7.91 23.22
C LEU A 20 10.23 6.45 23.33
N PHE A 21 9.91 5.82 22.19
CA PHE A 21 9.58 4.40 22.11
C PHE A 21 10.76 3.55 22.56
N SER A 22 11.99 3.89 22.16
CA SER A 22 13.19 3.17 22.59
C SER A 22 13.43 3.23 24.11
N TRP A 23 13.02 4.32 24.79
CA TRP A 23 13.24 4.50 26.24
C TRP A 23 12.07 4.02 27.09
N SER A 24 10.93 3.73 26.47
CA SER A 24 9.77 3.18 27.16
C SER A 24 9.97 1.71 27.54
N GLY A 25 9.36 1.31 28.67
CA GLY A 25 9.33 -0.07 29.17
C GLY A 25 7.93 -0.65 29.36
N SER A 26 6.87 0.11 29.12
CA SER A 26 5.47 -0.32 29.35
C SER A 26 4.75 -0.60 28.03
N VAL A 27 3.97 -1.69 27.99
CA VAL A 27 3.15 -2.08 26.84
C VAL A 27 2.13 -1.00 26.48
N GLY A 28 1.51 -0.36 27.49
CA GLY A 28 0.56 0.73 27.26
C GLY A 28 1.22 1.96 26.62
N ALA A 29 2.46 2.25 27.05
CA ALA A 29 3.25 3.32 26.44
C ALA A 29 3.70 2.98 25.02
N PHE A 30 4.05 1.73 24.73
CA PHE A 30 4.33 1.29 23.35
C PHE A 30 3.10 1.46 22.45
N ALA A 31 1.91 1.06 22.91
CA ALA A 31 0.68 1.22 22.13
C ALA A 31 0.35 2.70 21.85
N ALA A 32 0.44 3.56 22.88
CA ALA A 32 0.17 4.99 22.73
C ALA A 32 1.18 5.69 21.81
N LEU A 33 2.47 5.39 21.97
CA LEU A 33 3.53 5.95 21.12
C LEU A 33 3.41 5.45 19.68
N TRP A 34 3.12 4.16 19.46
CA TRP A 34 2.93 3.63 18.11
C TRP A 34 1.69 4.22 17.42
N PHE A 35 0.62 4.46 18.18
CA PHE A 35 -0.57 5.17 17.68
C PHE A 35 -0.22 6.61 17.24
N LEU A 36 0.53 7.35 18.06
CA LEU A 36 1.03 8.68 17.69
C LEU A 36 1.96 8.63 16.47
N ASN A 37 2.78 7.58 16.34
CA ASN A 37 3.63 7.37 15.18
C ASN A 37 2.80 7.22 13.90
N GLY A 38 1.74 6.40 13.92
CA GLY A 38 0.83 6.23 12.79
C GLY A 38 0.13 7.52 12.38
N LEU A 39 -0.34 8.31 13.34
CA LEU A 39 -0.93 9.64 13.07
C LEU A 39 0.08 10.58 12.41
N ALA A 40 1.32 10.59 12.89
CA ALA A 40 2.39 11.41 12.34
C ALA A 40 2.77 11.00 10.91
N GLN A 41 2.83 9.69 10.61
CA GLN A 41 3.10 9.18 9.26
C GLN A 41 2.00 9.55 8.27
N GLY A 42 0.74 9.63 8.71
CA GLY A 42 -0.39 10.07 7.87
C GLY A 42 -0.23 11.48 7.30
N LEU A 43 0.56 12.34 7.96
CA LEU A 43 0.87 13.70 7.49
C LEU A 43 1.94 13.72 6.39
N GLY A 44 2.63 12.61 6.11
CA GLY A 44 3.76 12.59 5.17
C GLY A 44 3.36 12.66 3.69
N TRP A 45 2.41 11.83 3.27
CA TRP A 45 2.09 11.67 1.84
C TRP A 45 1.34 12.86 1.21
N PRO A 46 0.31 13.45 1.84
CA PRO A 46 -0.47 14.54 1.22
C PRO A 46 0.35 15.81 0.87
N PRO A 47 1.29 16.28 1.71
CA PRO A 47 2.19 17.39 1.37
C PRO A 47 3.05 17.14 0.15
N CYS A 48 3.63 15.94 0.01
CA CYS A 48 4.50 15.60 -1.12
C CYS A 48 3.76 15.76 -2.45
N GLY A 49 2.51 15.26 -2.52
CA GLY A 49 1.67 15.44 -3.70
C GLY A 49 1.33 16.91 -3.99
N LYS A 50 1.12 17.73 -2.94
CA LYS A 50 0.83 19.16 -3.10
C LYS A 50 2.05 19.95 -3.59
N VAL A 51 3.24 19.67 -3.06
CA VAL A 51 4.50 20.28 -3.53
C VAL A 51 4.73 19.91 -4.99
N LEU A 52 4.58 18.63 -5.34
CA LEU A 52 4.79 18.16 -6.70
C LEU A 52 3.87 18.84 -7.73
N ARG A 53 2.60 19.05 -7.38
CA ARG A 53 1.64 19.76 -8.25
C ARG A 53 1.95 21.25 -8.42
N LYS A 54 2.64 21.87 -7.46
CA LYS A 54 3.01 23.29 -7.53
C LYS A 54 4.31 23.53 -8.30
N TRP A 55 5.22 22.56 -8.25
CA TRP A 55 6.57 22.69 -8.82
C TRP A 55 6.68 22.20 -10.26
N PHE A 56 5.81 21.28 -10.68
CA PHE A 56 5.93 20.62 -11.98
C PHE A 56 4.69 20.81 -12.84
N GLU A 57 4.91 20.92 -14.15
CA GLU A 57 3.85 20.98 -15.13
C GLU A 57 3.01 19.69 -15.15
N PRO A 58 1.72 19.77 -15.56
CA PRO A 58 0.87 18.59 -15.71
C PRO A 58 1.45 17.52 -16.66
N SER A 59 2.25 17.94 -17.65
CA SER A 59 2.95 17.07 -18.62
C SER A 59 4.01 16.18 -17.97
N GLN A 60 4.66 16.66 -16.89
CA GLN A 60 5.77 15.98 -16.21
C GLN A 60 5.37 15.39 -14.86
N PHE A 61 4.18 15.72 -14.35
CA PHE A 61 3.70 15.28 -13.04
C PHE A 61 3.78 13.77 -12.84
N GLY A 62 3.42 12.98 -13.87
CA GLY A 62 3.46 11.51 -13.80
C GLY A 62 4.85 10.94 -13.55
N THR A 63 5.88 11.46 -14.23
CA THR A 63 7.27 11.01 -14.06
C THR A 63 7.77 11.29 -12.66
N TRP A 64 7.53 12.49 -12.14
CA TRP A 64 7.94 12.83 -10.78
C TRP A 64 7.15 12.09 -9.70
N TRP A 65 5.87 11.78 -9.97
CA TRP A 65 5.05 10.96 -9.08
C TRP A 65 5.58 9.53 -9.02
N ALA A 66 6.03 8.98 -10.15
CA ALA A 66 6.68 7.68 -10.22
C ALA A 66 8.00 7.67 -9.43
N ILE A 67 8.87 8.67 -9.60
CA ILE A 67 10.12 8.82 -8.83
C ILE A 67 9.83 8.86 -7.33
N LEU A 68 8.85 9.65 -6.91
CA LEU A 68 8.41 9.72 -5.51
C LEU A 68 7.92 8.35 -5.01
N SER A 69 7.14 7.63 -5.81
CA SER A 69 6.62 6.30 -5.46
C SER A 69 7.73 5.24 -5.39
N THR A 70 8.77 5.34 -6.22
CA THR A 70 9.95 4.46 -6.16
C THR A 70 10.71 4.63 -4.84
N SER A 71 10.75 5.84 -4.27
CA SER A 71 11.41 6.10 -2.99
C SER A 71 10.81 5.26 -1.84
N MET A 72 9.49 5.04 -1.83
CA MET A 72 8.80 4.21 -0.84
C MET A 72 9.24 2.74 -0.95
N ASN A 73 9.28 2.20 -2.17
CA ASN A 73 9.71 0.83 -2.42
C ASN A 73 11.20 0.64 -2.10
N LEU A 74 12.03 1.64 -2.40
CA LEU A 74 13.45 1.63 -2.04
C LEU A 74 13.64 1.64 -0.52
N ALA A 75 12.88 2.45 0.21
CA ALA A 75 12.90 2.47 1.67
C ALA A 75 12.41 1.14 2.27
N GLY A 76 11.36 0.54 1.71
CA GLY A 76 10.87 -0.79 2.10
C GLY A 76 11.86 -1.92 1.78
N GLY A 77 12.64 -1.76 0.72
CA GLY A 77 13.68 -2.71 0.31
C GLY A 77 14.98 -2.60 1.11
N LEU A 78 15.47 -1.39 1.39
CA LEU A 78 16.74 -1.20 2.11
C LEU A 78 16.56 -1.16 3.63
N GLY A 79 15.41 -0.67 4.11
CA GLY A 79 15.13 -0.45 5.53
C GLY A 79 15.34 -1.71 6.39
N PRO A 80 14.71 -2.86 6.06
CA PRO A 80 14.88 -4.09 6.82
C PRO A 80 16.32 -4.59 6.86
N ILE A 81 17.08 -4.48 5.76
CA ILE A 81 18.48 -4.93 5.71
C ILE A 81 19.35 -4.05 6.62
N VAL A 82 19.20 -2.72 6.53
CA VAL A 82 19.95 -1.79 7.37
C VAL A 82 19.59 -2.03 8.84
N ALA A 83 18.31 -2.18 9.17
CA ALA A 83 17.86 -2.48 10.53
C ALA A 83 18.44 -3.80 11.05
N ALA A 84 18.49 -4.85 10.23
CA ALA A 84 19.08 -6.13 10.60
C ALA A 84 20.58 -6.02 10.85
N LEU A 85 21.34 -5.33 9.99
CA LEU A 85 22.79 -5.16 10.15
C LEU A 85 23.15 -4.38 11.42
N VAL A 86 22.37 -3.33 11.74
CA VAL A 86 22.57 -2.57 12.99
C VAL A 86 22.19 -3.42 14.19
N SER A 87 21.09 -4.17 14.13
CA SER A 87 20.63 -5.04 15.23
C SER A 87 21.53 -6.24 15.49
N LEU A 88 22.45 -6.61 14.59
CA LEU A 88 23.46 -7.64 14.84
C LEU A 88 24.60 -7.15 15.74
N ASN A 89 24.85 -5.84 15.77
CA ASN A 89 25.96 -5.23 16.51
C ASN A 89 25.49 -4.42 17.72
N TYR A 90 24.23 -4.00 17.75
CA TYR A 90 23.65 -3.15 18.77
C TYR A 90 22.28 -3.67 19.21
N ASP A 91 21.86 -3.29 20.43
CA ASP A 91 20.52 -3.58 20.92
C ASP A 91 19.42 -2.98 20.02
N TRP A 92 18.25 -3.63 20.00
CA TRP A 92 17.08 -3.16 19.26
C TRP A 92 16.64 -1.74 19.68
N ARG A 93 16.85 -1.38 20.95
CA ARG A 93 16.61 -0.03 21.48
C ARG A 93 17.52 0.99 20.80
N MET A 94 18.83 0.72 20.75
CA MET A 94 19.78 1.61 20.09
C MET A 94 19.50 1.75 18.59
N THR A 95 19.08 0.66 17.94
CA THR A 95 18.67 0.67 16.52
C THR A 95 17.49 1.61 16.27
N LEU A 96 16.45 1.54 17.12
CA LEU A 96 15.28 2.42 17.02
C LEU A 96 15.60 3.87 17.37
N SER A 97 16.41 4.10 18.41
CA SER A 97 16.84 5.44 18.81
C SER A 97 17.65 6.11 17.69
N PHE A 98 18.62 5.38 17.09
CA PHE A 98 19.42 5.87 15.97
C PHE A 98 18.56 6.21 14.74
N SER A 99 17.61 5.34 14.39
CA SER A 99 16.64 5.61 13.32
C SER A 99 15.81 6.86 13.61
N GLY A 100 15.33 7.03 14.85
CA GLY A 100 14.61 8.21 15.31
C GLY A 100 15.44 9.50 15.20
N PHE A 101 16.70 9.47 15.62
CA PHE A 101 17.62 10.61 15.49
C PHE A 101 17.86 11.00 14.03
N ILE A 102 18.06 10.02 13.14
CA ILE A 102 18.18 10.28 11.70
C ILE A 102 16.91 10.96 11.18
N CYS A 103 15.71 10.48 11.55
CA CYS A 103 14.46 11.12 11.15
C CYS A 103 14.37 12.59 11.62
N VAL A 104 14.82 12.89 12.85
CA VAL A 104 14.84 14.27 13.37
C VAL A 104 15.81 15.13 12.55
N ILE A 105 17.04 14.67 12.31
CA ILE A 105 18.04 15.39 11.52
C ILE A 105 17.52 15.65 10.10
N VAL A 106 16.98 14.62 9.45
CA VAL A 106 16.40 14.73 8.10
C VAL A 106 15.22 15.68 8.09
N SER A 107 14.40 15.72 9.15
CA SER A 107 13.31 16.70 9.26
C SER A 107 13.82 18.15 9.26
N PHE A 108 14.88 18.45 10.01
CA PHE A 108 15.50 19.77 9.99
C PHE A 108 16.09 20.10 8.62
N VAL A 109 16.76 19.14 7.98
CA VAL A 109 17.28 19.29 6.62
C VAL A 109 16.13 19.55 5.62
N CYS A 110 15.01 18.83 5.75
CA CYS A 110 13.82 19.05 4.94
C CYS A 110 13.19 20.43 5.17
N LEU A 111 13.20 20.97 6.39
CA LEU A 111 12.73 22.34 6.66
C LEU A 111 13.57 23.40 5.92
N VAL A 112 14.88 23.17 5.82
CA VAL A 112 15.80 24.09 5.15
C VAL A 112 15.75 23.93 3.63
N LEU A 113 15.66 22.70 3.12
CA LEU A 113 15.71 22.40 1.69
C LEU A 113 14.35 22.49 0.98
N ILE A 114 13.25 22.14 1.65
CA ILE A 114 11.92 22.15 1.02
C ILE A 114 11.37 23.57 0.98
N LYS A 115 11.38 24.15 -0.21
CA LYS A 115 10.71 25.42 -0.52
C LYS A 115 9.30 25.14 -1.05
N ASN A 116 8.30 25.86 -0.54
CA ASN A 116 6.89 25.49 -0.75
C ASN A 116 6.39 25.87 -2.12
N GLU A 117 6.91 26.96 -2.66
CA GLU A 117 6.46 27.53 -3.92
C GLU A 117 7.67 27.83 -4.81
N PRO A 118 7.52 27.71 -6.14
CA PRO A 118 8.50 28.23 -7.09
C PRO A 118 8.76 29.73 -6.88
N ALA A 119 7.76 30.47 -6.40
CA ALA A 119 7.91 31.86 -6.00
C ALA A 119 8.94 32.07 -4.86
N ASP A 120 9.11 31.10 -3.94
CA ASP A 120 10.10 31.18 -2.85
C ASP A 120 11.56 31.11 -3.34
N VAL A 121 11.77 30.73 -4.61
CA VAL A 121 13.07 30.69 -5.30
C VAL A 121 13.18 31.70 -6.44
N GLY A 122 12.19 32.56 -6.62
CA GLY A 122 12.17 33.55 -7.70
C GLY A 122 11.84 32.96 -9.09
N LEU A 123 11.36 31.71 -9.15
CA LEU A 123 10.81 31.13 -10.38
C LEU A 123 9.38 31.64 -10.57
N PRO A 124 8.96 31.94 -11.82
CA PRO A 124 7.58 32.31 -12.08
C PRO A 124 6.69 31.17 -11.58
N ASN A 125 5.68 31.52 -10.77
CA ASN A 125 4.63 30.55 -10.48
C ASN A 125 4.12 30.05 -11.82
N ILE A 126 4.05 28.73 -11.99
CA ILE A 126 3.26 28.14 -13.05
C ILE A 126 1.83 28.53 -12.68
N ASP A 127 1.43 29.72 -13.12
CA ASP A 127 0.10 30.24 -12.96
C ASP A 127 -0.77 29.16 -13.58
N GLN A 128 -1.62 28.53 -12.75
CA GLN A 128 -2.75 27.80 -13.25
C GLN A 128 -3.72 28.84 -13.80
N GLY A 129 -3.33 29.43 -14.93
CA GLY A 129 -4.20 30.16 -15.82
C GLY A 129 -5.30 29.21 -16.25
N THR A 130 -6.37 29.23 -15.45
CA THR A 130 -7.75 29.30 -15.91
C THR A 130 -7.95 28.80 -17.33
N LYS A 131 -7.91 27.48 -17.54
CA LYS A 131 -8.82 26.85 -18.50
C LYS A 131 -10.12 26.51 -17.77
N LYS A 132 -10.81 27.56 -17.29
CA LYS A 132 -12.28 27.54 -17.20
C LYS A 132 -12.76 27.45 -18.65
N GLY A 133 -13.04 26.23 -19.11
CA GLY A 133 -13.50 26.06 -20.49
C GLY A 133 -13.48 24.63 -20.99
N LYS A 134 -14.33 23.77 -20.42
CA LYS A 134 -15.16 22.87 -21.23
C LYS A 134 -16.47 22.61 -20.49
N LYS A 135 -17.51 23.27 -20.99
CA LYS A 135 -18.92 23.00 -20.74
C LYS A 135 -19.23 21.51 -20.97
N GLY A 136 -20.15 20.99 -20.15
CA GLY A 136 -21.13 19.99 -20.58
C GLY A 136 -20.71 18.53 -20.51
N SER A 137 -20.75 17.94 -19.32
CA SER A 137 -21.28 16.59 -19.15
C SER A 137 -22.43 16.71 -18.15
N PRO A 138 -23.54 15.96 -18.30
CA PRO A 138 -24.66 16.07 -17.37
C PRO A 138 -24.09 15.85 -15.97
N SER A 139 -24.45 16.72 -15.03
CA SER A 139 -24.16 16.48 -13.63
C SER A 139 -24.82 15.16 -13.28
N ASP A 140 -24.06 14.09 -13.30
CA ASP A 140 -24.46 12.82 -12.73
C ASP A 140 -24.56 13.12 -11.24
N ASN A 141 -25.74 13.57 -10.80
CA ASN A 141 -26.11 13.90 -9.43
C ASN A 141 -26.19 12.62 -8.59
N SER A 142 -25.32 11.65 -8.89
CA SER A 142 -25.07 10.49 -8.07
C SER A 142 -24.58 11.01 -6.73
N THR A 143 -25.40 10.80 -5.70
CA THR A 143 -25.15 11.27 -4.35
C THR A 143 -24.19 10.30 -3.65
N LEU A 144 -23.43 10.76 -2.64
CA LEU A 144 -22.56 9.89 -1.82
C LEU A 144 -23.29 8.64 -1.31
N ALA A 145 -24.58 8.78 -0.96
CA ALA A 145 -25.43 7.67 -0.57
C ALA A 145 -25.57 6.62 -1.69
N GLU A 146 -25.77 7.02 -2.95
CA GLU A 146 -25.92 6.09 -4.07
C GLU A 146 -24.61 5.32 -4.36
N LEU A 147 -23.45 5.95 -4.11
CA LEU A 147 -22.16 5.27 -4.16
C LEU A 147 -22.03 4.23 -3.03
N LEU A 148 -22.37 4.62 -1.79
CA LEU A 148 -22.31 3.75 -0.61
C LEU A 148 -23.32 2.60 -0.65
N LEU A 149 -24.46 2.78 -1.32
CA LEU A 149 -25.44 1.71 -1.55
C LEU A 149 -25.03 0.74 -2.67
N SER A 150 -23.96 1.03 -3.43
CA SER A 150 -23.52 0.16 -4.52
C SER A 150 -22.88 -1.13 -3.97
N PRO A 151 -23.43 -2.33 -4.24
CA PRO A 151 -22.84 -3.59 -3.77
C PRO A 151 -21.45 -3.83 -4.36
N TYR A 152 -21.19 -3.33 -5.57
CA TYR A 152 -19.92 -3.50 -6.25
C TYR A 152 -18.77 -2.74 -5.53
N LEU A 153 -19.05 -1.59 -4.91
CA LEU A 153 -18.08 -0.87 -4.08
C LEU A 153 -17.61 -1.74 -2.90
N TRP A 154 -18.55 -2.39 -2.22
CA TRP A 154 -18.24 -3.22 -1.05
C TRP A 154 -17.55 -4.52 -1.41
N VAL A 155 -17.93 -5.15 -2.54
CA VAL A 155 -17.20 -6.31 -3.08
C VAL A 155 -15.76 -5.91 -3.33
N LEU A 156 -15.53 -4.84 -4.10
CA LEU A 156 -14.20 -4.32 -4.42
C LEU A 156 -13.39 -3.98 -3.16
N SER A 157 -14.02 -3.31 -2.20
CA SER A 157 -13.42 -2.95 -0.91
C SER A 157 -13.04 -4.16 -0.07
N THR A 158 -13.88 -5.20 -0.04
CA THR A 158 -13.62 -6.44 0.71
C THR A 158 -12.46 -7.21 0.08
N GLY A 159 -12.36 -7.25 -1.25
CA GLY A 159 -11.20 -7.83 -1.93
C GLY A 159 -9.90 -7.09 -1.62
N TYR A 160 -9.95 -5.77 -1.68
CA TYR A 160 -8.78 -4.97 -1.37
C TYR A 160 -8.35 -5.08 0.10
N LEU A 161 -9.32 -5.13 1.02
CA LEU A 161 -9.08 -5.42 2.44
C LEU A 161 -8.32 -6.73 2.61
N VAL A 162 -8.77 -7.82 1.98
CA VAL A 162 -8.11 -9.13 2.10
C VAL A 162 -6.71 -9.11 1.50
N VAL A 163 -6.56 -8.57 0.28
CA VAL A 163 -5.24 -8.54 -0.39
C VAL A 163 -4.25 -7.69 0.40
N PHE A 164 -4.66 -6.51 0.85
CA PHE A 164 -3.78 -5.64 1.63
C PHE A 164 -3.48 -6.23 3.01
N GLY A 165 -4.47 -6.87 3.65
CA GLY A 165 -4.28 -7.60 4.91
C GLY A 165 -3.27 -8.73 4.76
N VAL A 166 -3.42 -9.59 3.74
CA VAL A 166 -2.48 -10.70 3.48
C VAL A 166 -1.08 -10.18 3.14
N LYS A 167 -0.96 -9.11 2.33
CA LYS A 167 0.32 -8.44 2.07
C LYS A 167 0.96 -7.96 3.37
N THR A 168 0.20 -7.31 4.24
CA THR A 168 0.66 -6.80 5.53
C THR A 168 1.09 -7.94 6.44
N CYS A 169 0.30 -9.03 6.52
CA CYS A 169 0.67 -10.22 7.30
C CYS A 169 2.01 -10.81 6.86
N CYS A 170 2.21 -10.99 5.56
CA CYS A 170 3.46 -11.53 5.03
C CYS A 170 4.65 -10.57 5.19
N THR A 171 4.40 -9.25 5.15
CA THR A 171 5.44 -8.25 5.37
C THR A 171 5.86 -8.23 6.84
N ASP A 172 4.91 -8.11 7.76
CA ASP A 172 5.17 -7.89 9.18
C ASP A 172 5.58 -9.20 9.89
N TRP A 173 4.89 -10.30 9.59
CA TRP A 173 5.09 -11.58 10.27
C TRP A 173 5.92 -12.57 9.46
N GLY A 174 6.13 -12.34 8.17
CA GLY A 174 6.93 -13.25 7.32
C GLY A 174 8.39 -13.36 7.78
N GLN A 175 9.01 -12.24 8.18
CA GLN A 175 10.34 -12.26 8.80
C GLN A 175 10.31 -13.04 10.13
N LEU A 176 9.31 -12.81 10.97
CA LEU A 176 9.22 -13.45 12.29
C LEU A 176 9.02 -14.96 12.17
N PHE A 177 8.20 -15.41 11.22
CA PHE A 177 8.00 -16.82 10.89
C PHE A 177 9.28 -17.52 10.47
N LEU A 178 10.06 -16.89 9.59
CA LEU A 178 11.35 -17.43 9.15
C LEU A 178 12.33 -17.59 10.31
N ILE A 179 12.35 -16.65 11.25
CA ILE A 179 13.24 -16.68 12.42
C ILE A 179 12.76 -17.70 13.45
N GLN A 180 11.49 -17.68 13.83
CA GLN A 180 10.97 -18.45 14.96
C GLN A 180 10.65 -19.91 14.62
N GLU A 181 9.96 -20.18 13.51
CA GLU A 181 9.56 -21.56 13.17
C GLU A 181 10.55 -22.26 12.24
N ARG A 182 11.25 -21.51 11.39
CA ARG A 182 12.19 -22.08 10.40
C ARG A 182 13.65 -21.96 10.81
N GLY A 183 13.95 -21.32 11.94
CA GLY A 183 15.31 -21.18 12.49
C GLY A 183 16.27 -20.41 11.58
N GLN A 184 15.76 -19.60 10.66
CA GLN A 184 16.58 -18.83 9.74
C GLN A 184 17.18 -17.61 10.43
N SER A 185 18.36 -17.19 9.97
CA SER A 185 19.00 -15.97 10.47
C SER A 185 18.15 -14.72 10.22
N MET A 186 18.25 -13.73 11.12
CA MET A 186 17.59 -12.43 10.98
C MET A 186 17.85 -11.77 9.61
N LEU A 187 19.09 -11.86 9.11
CA LEU A 187 19.47 -11.29 7.81
C LEU A 187 18.69 -11.92 6.65
N VAL A 188 18.40 -13.23 6.69
CA VAL A 188 17.60 -13.91 5.66
C VAL A 188 16.15 -13.45 5.72
N GLY A 189 15.59 -13.29 6.92
CA GLY A 189 14.24 -12.75 7.10
C GLY A 189 14.10 -11.31 6.58
N SER A 190 15.07 -10.45 6.86
CA SER A 190 15.06 -9.07 6.34
C SER A 190 15.34 -8.98 4.85
N SER A 191 16.19 -9.87 4.32
CA SER A 191 16.39 -10.00 2.87
C SER A 191 15.12 -10.50 2.16
N TYR A 192 14.33 -11.37 2.80
CA TYR A 192 13.01 -11.77 2.29
C TYR A 192 12.04 -10.58 2.19
N MET A 193 11.94 -9.75 3.24
CA MET A 193 11.13 -8.53 3.18
C MET A 193 11.59 -7.60 2.05
N SER A 194 12.90 -7.50 1.86
CA SER A 194 13.50 -6.67 0.81
C SER A 194 13.15 -7.19 -0.59
N ALA A 195 13.25 -8.50 -0.79
CA ALA A 195 12.85 -9.16 -2.03
C ALA A 195 11.36 -9.00 -2.30
N LEU A 196 10.51 -9.06 -1.26
CA LEU A 196 9.07 -8.82 -1.35
C LEU A 196 8.77 -7.40 -1.84
N GLU A 197 9.39 -6.38 -1.26
CA GLU A 197 9.16 -4.99 -1.66
C GLU A 197 9.69 -4.70 -3.09
N ILE A 198 10.85 -5.23 -3.46
CA ILE A 198 11.40 -5.11 -4.82
C ILE A 198 10.50 -5.83 -5.84
N GLY A 199 10.10 -7.08 -5.54
CA GLY A 199 9.15 -7.83 -6.35
C GLY A 199 7.84 -7.08 -6.49
N GLY A 200 7.40 -6.43 -5.41
CA GLY A 200 6.23 -5.57 -5.35
C GLY A 200 6.27 -4.38 -6.31
N LEU A 201 7.39 -3.65 -6.31
CA LEU A 201 7.63 -2.56 -7.25
C LEU A 201 7.48 -3.04 -8.70
N VAL A 202 8.18 -4.13 -9.05
CA VAL A 202 8.12 -4.71 -10.40
C VAL A 202 6.70 -5.19 -10.74
N GLY A 203 6.00 -5.79 -9.78
CA GLY A 203 4.62 -6.25 -9.93
C GLY A 203 3.62 -5.13 -10.18
N SER A 204 3.75 -4.00 -9.46
CA SER A 204 2.88 -2.84 -9.65
C SER A 204 3.04 -2.21 -11.05
N ILE A 205 4.29 -2.09 -11.52
CA ILE A 205 4.60 -1.56 -12.86
C ILE A 205 4.09 -2.52 -13.94
N ALA A 206 4.37 -3.81 -13.78
CA ALA A 206 3.92 -4.83 -14.72
C ALA A 206 2.39 -4.91 -14.78
N ALA A 207 1.70 -4.84 -13.63
CA ALA A 207 0.24 -4.82 -13.55
C ALA A 207 -0.33 -3.58 -14.23
N GLY A 208 0.25 -2.40 -14.00
CA GLY A 208 -0.12 -1.17 -14.70
C GLY A 208 -0.04 -1.35 -16.22
N TYR A 209 1.14 -1.71 -16.72
CA TYR A 209 1.38 -1.90 -18.16
C TYR A 209 0.48 -2.97 -18.79
N LEU A 210 0.36 -4.14 -18.16
CA LEU A 210 -0.49 -5.24 -18.65
C LEU A 210 -1.97 -4.86 -18.63
N SER A 211 -2.42 -4.12 -17.61
CA SER A 211 -3.81 -3.70 -17.49
C SER A 211 -4.17 -2.69 -18.57
N ASP A 212 -3.29 -1.73 -18.85
CA ASP A 212 -3.52 -0.72 -19.88
C ASP A 212 -3.52 -1.36 -21.27
N ARG A 213 -2.63 -2.34 -21.51
CA ARG A 213 -2.61 -3.10 -22.76
C ARG A 213 -3.85 -3.99 -22.91
N ALA A 214 -4.36 -4.57 -21.83
CA ALA A 214 -5.59 -5.36 -21.84
C ALA A 214 -6.82 -4.48 -22.14
N VAL A 215 -6.89 -3.29 -21.53
CA VAL A 215 -7.95 -2.30 -21.81
C VAL A 215 -7.85 -1.77 -23.24
N ALA A 216 -6.65 -1.48 -23.75
CA ALA A 216 -6.44 -1.01 -25.12
C ALA A 216 -6.85 -2.05 -26.19
N LYS A 217 -6.74 -3.35 -25.88
CA LYS A 217 -7.13 -4.44 -26.79
C LYS A 217 -8.62 -4.73 -26.78
N VAL A 218 -9.28 -4.66 -25.63
CA VAL A 218 -10.66 -5.15 -25.44
C VAL A 218 -11.68 -4.00 -25.40
N GLY A 219 -11.24 -2.78 -25.09
CA GLY A 219 -12.12 -1.64 -24.81
C GLY A 219 -12.79 -1.74 -23.43
N LEU A 220 -13.22 -0.59 -22.90
CA LEU A 220 -14.00 -0.53 -21.66
C LEU A 220 -15.44 -1.00 -21.94
N SER A 221 -15.77 -2.22 -21.53
CA SER A 221 -17.13 -2.76 -21.58
C SER A 221 -17.92 -2.43 -20.31
N ASN A 222 -19.24 -2.23 -20.45
CA ASN A 222 -20.18 -2.07 -19.33
C ASN A 222 -20.35 -3.37 -18.48
N TYR A 223 -19.88 -4.51 -19.00
CA TYR A 223 -19.88 -5.82 -18.32
C TYR A 223 -18.49 -6.45 -18.42
N GLY A 224 -17.94 -6.87 -17.28
CA GLY A 224 -16.64 -7.54 -17.19
C GLY A 224 -15.48 -6.62 -17.57
N ASN A 225 -14.91 -5.92 -16.61
CA ASN A 225 -13.71 -5.11 -16.84
C ASN A 225 -12.55 -6.05 -17.25
N PRO A 226 -11.87 -5.87 -18.40
CA PRO A 226 -10.74 -6.73 -18.81
C PRO A 226 -9.62 -6.77 -17.76
N ARG A 227 -9.58 -5.79 -16.85
CA ARG A 227 -8.71 -5.74 -15.68
C ARG A 227 -9.03 -6.79 -14.61
N HIS A 228 -10.25 -7.31 -14.55
CA HIS A 228 -10.63 -8.38 -13.60
C HIS A 228 -9.91 -9.69 -13.89
N ALA A 229 -9.67 -10.03 -15.16
CA ALA A 229 -8.93 -11.24 -15.52
C ALA A 229 -7.47 -11.17 -15.04
N LEU A 230 -6.83 -10.00 -15.17
CA LEU A 230 -5.48 -9.76 -14.66
C LEU A 230 -5.45 -9.71 -13.12
N LEU A 231 -6.46 -9.11 -12.50
CA LEU A 231 -6.60 -9.08 -11.05
C LEU A 231 -6.75 -10.49 -10.47
N LEU A 232 -7.60 -11.32 -11.08
CA LEU A 232 -7.80 -12.71 -10.69
C LEU A 232 -6.56 -13.57 -10.88
N SER A 233 -5.82 -13.41 -11.98
CA SER A 233 -4.59 -14.17 -12.20
C SER A 233 -3.50 -13.79 -11.20
N MET A 234 -3.40 -12.53 -10.82
CA MET A 234 -2.44 -12.08 -9.81
C MET A 234 -2.86 -12.46 -8.38
N MET A 235 -4.16 -12.43 -8.05
CA MET A 235 -4.66 -12.95 -6.76
C MET A 235 -4.43 -14.47 -6.64
N ALA A 236 -4.65 -15.23 -7.73
CA ALA A 236 -4.31 -16.64 -7.77
C ALA A 236 -2.79 -16.86 -7.60
N GLY A 237 -1.96 -16.04 -8.24
CA GLY A 237 -0.51 -16.04 -8.06
C GLY A 237 -0.09 -15.78 -6.60
N MET A 238 -0.79 -14.87 -5.90
CA MET A 238 -0.56 -14.60 -4.48
C MET A 238 -0.89 -15.82 -3.62
N CYS A 239 -2.03 -16.48 -3.88
CA CYS A 239 -2.44 -17.68 -3.16
C CYS A 239 -1.44 -18.84 -3.36
N VAL A 240 -1.02 -19.08 -4.61
CA VAL A 240 -0.05 -20.14 -4.94
C VAL A 240 1.31 -19.84 -4.32
N SER A 241 1.77 -18.59 -4.36
CA SER A 241 3.05 -18.19 -3.76
C SER A 241 3.04 -18.38 -2.24
N MET A 242 1.91 -18.09 -1.59
CA MET A 242 1.73 -18.28 -0.17
C MET A 242 1.69 -19.77 0.23
N PHE A 243 0.98 -20.59 -0.55
CA PHE A 243 0.98 -22.06 -0.39
C PHE A 243 2.40 -22.62 -0.54
N LEU A 244 3.11 -22.21 -1.59
CA LEU A 244 4.51 -22.62 -1.82
C LEU A 244 5.41 -22.15 -0.68
N PHE A 245 5.24 -20.94 -0.16
CA PHE A 245 5.99 -20.46 1.00
C PHE A 245 5.76 -21.33 2.24
N ARG A 246 4.51 -21.74 2.50
CA ARG A 246 4.20 -22.61 3.65
C ARG A 246 4.77 -24.02 3.50
N VAL A 247 4.67 -24.60 2.31
CA VAL A 247 5.02 -26.02 2.05
C VAL A 247 6.52 -26.21 1.76
N THR A 248 7.14 -25.31 1.00
CA THR A 248 8.50 -25.51 0.49
C THR A 248 9.59 -24.83 1.33
N VAL A 249 9.24 -23.90 2.23
CA VAL A 249 10.20 -23.32 3.16
C VAL A 249 10.35 -24.27 4.35
N THR A 250 11.48 -24.96 4.39
CA THR A 250 11.93 -25.78 5.52
C THR A 250 13.26 -25.23 6.02
N GLY A 251 13.74 -25.68 7.19
CA GLY A 251 14.98 -25.17 7.79
C GLY A 251 16.23 -25.30 6.89
N ASN A 252 16.22 -26.26 5.95
CA ASN A 252 17.31 -26.50 5.01
C ASN A 252 17.09 -25.86 3.62
N SER A 253 16.00 -25.12 3.41
CA SER A 253 15.71 -24.56 2.09
C SER A 253 16.78 -23.53 1.70
N PRO A 254 17.24 -23.53 0.44
CA PRO A 254 18.26 -22.60 0.00
C PRO A 254 17.76 -21.16 0.13
N LYS A 255 18.63 -20.27 0.61
CA LYS A 255 18.31 -18.84 0.82
C LYS A 255 17.75 -18.17 -0.43
N LEU A 256 18.30 -18.54 -1.60
CA LEU A 256 17.83 -18.07 -2.90
C LEU A 256 16.35 -18.40 -3.14
N TRP A 257 15.89 -19.59 -2.73
CA TRP A 257 14.51 -20.02 -2.90
C TRP A 257 13.53 -19.19 -2.06
N ILE A 258 13.92 -18.89 -0.81
CA ILE A 258 13.13 -18.03 0.09
C ILE A 258 12.99 -16.61 -0.52
N LEU A 259 14.09 -16.07 -1.05
CA LEU A 259 14.10 -14.75 -1.69
C LEU A 259 13.25 -14.72 -2.97
N THR A 260 13.35 -15.75 -3.81
CA THR A 260 12.50 -15.85 -5.01
C THR A 260 11.02 -15.94 -4.66
N LEU A 261 10.66 -16.71 -3.63
CA LEU A 261 9.27 -16.79 -3.16
C LEU A 261 8.78 -15.45 -2.63
N GLY A 262 9.61 -14.72 -1.89
CA GLY A 262 9.31 -13.36 -1.44
C GLY A 262 9.07 -12.41 -2.61
N ALA A 263 9.96 -12.43 -3.62
CA ALA A 263 9.82 -11.59 -4.81
C ALA A 263 8.58 -11.93 -5.64
N VAL A 264 8.27 -13.22 -5.84
CA VAL A 264 7.06 -13.65 -6.56
C VAL A 264 5.80 -13.27 -5.80
N PHE A 265 5.79 -13.47 -4.47
CA PHE A 265 4.67 -13.02 -3.63
C PHE A 265 4.48 -11.50 -3.73
N GLY A 266 5.55 -10.71 -3.56
CA GLY A 266 5.52 -9.27 -3.72
C GLY A 266 4.97 -8.85 -5.08
N PHE A 267 5.47 -9.46 -6.16
CA PHE A 267 5.02 -9.22 -7.53
C PHE A 267 3.51 -9.47 -7.69
N SER A 268 3.02 -10.58 -7.13
CA SER A 268 1.61 -10.95 -7.19
C SER A 268 0.71 -10.17 -6.23
N SER A 269 1.23 -9.58 -5.14
CA SER A 269 0.43 -8.80 -4.18
C SER A 269 0.27 -7.34 -4.60
N TYR A 270 1.34 -6.69 -5.06
CA TYR A 270 1.30 -5.27 -5.42
C TYR A 270 0.51 -4.97 -6.70
N GLY A 271 0.45 -5.95 -7.62
CA GLY A 271 -0.35 -5.82 -8.83
C GLY A 271 -1.85 -5.62 -8.53
N PRO A 272 -2.52 -6.54 -7.82
CA PRO A 272 -3.91 -6.38 -7.39
C PRO A 272 -4.15 -5.10 -6.59
N ILE A 273 -3.24 -4.73 -5.68
CA ILE A 273 -3.32 -3.48 -4.90
C ILE A 273 -3.46 -2.26 -5.83
N ALA A 274 -2.61 -2.17 -6.87
CA ALA A 274 -2.69 -1.11 -7.86
C ALA A 274 -4.01 -1.19 -8.67
N LEU A 275 -4.39 -2.38 -9.12
CA LEU A 275 -5.59 -2.60 -9.93
C LEU A 275 -6.89 -2.28 -9.18
N PHE A 276 -7.01 -2.63 -7.90
CA PHE A 276 -8.16 -2.28 -7.06
C PHE A 276 -8.36 -0.76 -7.02
N GLY A 277 -7.27 -0.01 -6.87
CA GLY A 277 -7.30 1.45 -6.87
C GLY A 277 -7.80 2.05 -8.19
N VAL A 278 -7.35 1.50 -9.33
CA VAL A 278 -7.77 1.98 -10.66
C VAL A 278 -9.21 1.56 -10.97
N ILE A 279 -9.58 0.32 -10.67
CA ILE A 279 -10.96 -0.18 -10.88
C ILE A 279 -11.94 0.64 -10.04
N ALA A 280 -11.61 0.99 -8.80
CA ALA A 280 -12.47 1.82 -7.94
C ALA A 280 -12.73 3.21 -8.54
N ASN A 281 -11.72 3.78 -9.20
CA ASN A 281 -11.78 5.10 -9.80
C ASN A 281 -12.60 5.09 -11.11
N GLU A 282 -12.41 4.09 -11.97
CA GLU A 282 -13.14 3.97 -13.24
C GLU A 282 -14.60 3.52 -13.09
N SER A 283 -14.87 2.72 -12.06
CA SER A 283 -16.21 2.22 -11.79
C SER A 283 -17.14 3.26 -11.16
N ALA A 284 -16.59 4.33 -10.61
CA ALA A 284 -17.34 5.39 -9.95
C ALA A 284 -17.69 6.54 -10.91
N PRO A 285 -18.79 7.28 -10.66
CA PRO A 285 -19.14 8.44 -11.45
C PRO A 285 -18.08 9.54 -11.29
N ALA A 286 -17.88 10.35 -12.34
CA ALA A 286 -16.78 11.31 -12.43
C ALA A 286 -16.74 12.34 -11.28
N ASN A 287 -17.88 12.60 -10.63
CA ASN A 287 -18.00 13.48 -9.47
C ASN A 287 -17.55 12.85 -8.14
N LEU A 288 -17.54 11.51 -8.03
CA LEU A 288 -17.25 10.76 -6.79
C LEU A 288 -16.07 9.79 -6.93
N CYS A 289 -15.35 9.82 -8.05
CA CYS A 289 -14.27 8.88 -8.35
C CYS A 289 -13.15 8.89 -7.30
N GLY A 290 -12.77 10.08 -6.80
CA GLY A 290 -11.82 10.24 -5.71
C GLY A 290 -12.33 9.69 -4.37
N THR A 291 -13.63 9.86 -4.08
CA THR A 291 -14.25 9.35 -2.85
C THR A 291 -14.35 7.83 -2.86
N SER A 292 -14.67 7.22 -4.02
CA SER A 292 -14.66 5.76 -4.21
C SER A 292 -13.28 5.18 -3.91
N HIS A 293 -12.23 5.78 -4.48
CA HIS A 293 -10.85 5.37 -4.21
C HIS A 293 -10.51 5.51 -2.71
N ALA A 294 -10.91 6.61 -2.07
CA ALA A 294 -10.65 6.83 -0.65
C ALA A 294 -11.35 5.80 0.26
N ILE A 295 -12.60 5.41 -0.03
CA ILE A 295 -13.32 4.38 0.72
C ILE A 295 -12.63 3.03 0.56
N VAL A 296 -12.28 2.67 -0.67
CA VAL A 296 -11.60 1.41 -1.00
C VAL A 296 -10.22 1.36 -0.33
N ALA A 297 -9.46 2.45 -0.34
CA ALA A 297 -8.18 2.57 0.36
C ALA A 297 -8.31 2.56 1.90
N LEU A 298 -9.39 3.11 2.46
CA LEU A 298 -9.67 3.02 3.90
C LEU A 298 -9.87 1.55 4.30
N MET A 299 -10.62 0.78 3.50
CA MET A 299 -10.83 -0.64 3.75
C MET A 299 -9.55 -1.47 3.63
N ALA A 300 -8.61 -1.07 2.76
CA ALA A 300 -7.27 -1.65 2.75
C ALA A 300 -6.53 -1.44 4.08
N ASN A 301 -6.57 -0.21 4.64
CA ASN A 301 -5.97 0.07 5.95
C ASN A 301 -6.62 -0.73 7.09
N VAL A 302 -7.94 -0.98 7.03
CA VAL A 302 -8.63 -1.90 7.95
C VAL A 302 -8.07 -3.31 7.82
N GLY A 303 -7.77 -3.77 6.59
CA GLY A 303 -7.07 -5.04 6.36
C GLY A 303 -5.70 -5.09 7.03
N GLY A 304 -4.93 -4.00 6.97
CA GLY A 304 -3.66 -3.88 7.69
C GLY A 304 -3.81 -3.94 9.21
N PHE A 305 -4.88 -3.33 9.76
CA PHE A 305 -5.19 -3.46 11.19
C PHE A 305 -5.52 -4.91 11.59
N LEU A 306 -6.32 -5.61 10.78
CA LEU A 306 -6.66 -7.02 11.01
C LEU A 306 -5.44 -7.94 10.92
N ALA A 307 -4.47 -7.58 10.08
CA ALA A 307 -3.18 -8.25 9.95
C ALA A 307 -2.28 -8.09 11.18
N GLY A 308 -2.55 -7.11 12.06
CA GLY A 308 -1.81 -6.91 13.31
C GLY A 308 -2.34 -7.78 14.45
N LEU A 309 -3.15 -7.19 15.33
CA LEU A 309 -3.60 -7.81 16.59
C LEU A 309 -4.40 -9.10 16.39
N PRO A 310 -5.45 -9.16 15.54
CA PRO A 310 -6.22 -10.38 15.33
C PRO A 310 -5.36 -11.54 14.82
N PHE A 311 -4.54 -11.29 13.80
CA PHE A 311 -3.64 -12.29 13.24
C PHE A 311 -2.60 -12.77 14.24
N SER A 312 -1.98 -11.85 15.00
CA SER A 312 -0.99 -12.21 16.02
C SER A 312 -1.60 -13.02 17.18
N THR A 313 -2.86 -12.78 17.52
CA THR A 313 -3.59 -13.56 18.54
C THR A 313 -3.77 -15.01 18.09
N ILE A 314 -4.10 -15.23 16.81
CA ILE A 314 -4.20 -16.59 16.23
C ILE A 314 -2.83 -17.28 16.30
N ALA A 315 -1.76 -16.58 15.93
CA ALA A 315 -0.41 -17.12 15.98
C ALA A 315 0.03 -17.49 17.41
N LYS A 316 -0.37 -16.69 18.42
CA LYS A 316 -0.05 -16.92 19.82
C LYS A 316 -0.78 -18.13 20.42
N HIS A 317 -2.04 -18.36 20.04
CA HIS A 317 -2.85 -19.45 20.60
C HIS A 317 -2.69 -20.79 19.87
N TYR A 318 -2.41 -20.78 18.56
CA TYR A 318 -2.33 -21.99 17.76
C TYR A 318 -0.90 -22.26 17.25
N SER A 319 -0.43 -21.46 16.29
CA SER A 319 0.94 -21.45 15.74
C SER A 319 1.01 -20.44 14.61
N TRP A 320 2.22 -20.05 14.15
CA TRP A 320 2.33 -19.22 12.96
C TRP A 320 1.86 -19.98 11.72
N ALA A 321 2.17 -21.27 11.61
CA ALA A 321 1.68 -22.10 10.53
C ALA A 321 0.15 -22.06 10.36
N THR A 322 -0.61 -22.10 11.47
CA THR A 322 -2.08 -21.95 11.46
C THR A 322 -2.49 -20.55 11.02
N ALA A 323 -1.82 -19.50 11.51
CA ALA A 323 -2.14 -18.12 11.11
C ALA A 323 -1.94 -17.90 9.60
N PHE A 324 -0.82 -18.36 9.04
CA PHE A 324 -0.58 -18.29 7.58
C PHE A 324 -1.60 -19.13 6.80
N TRP A 325 -2.01 -20.29 7.31
CA TRP A 325 -3.06 -21.10 6.67
C TRP A 325 -4.43 -20.40 6.65
N VAL A 326 -4.80 -19.69 7.73
CA VAL A 326 -6.03 -18.89 7.77
C VAL A 326 -5.99 -17.74 6.75
N ALA A 327 -4.85 -17.06 6.64
CA ALA A 327 -4.69 -16.00 5.64
C ALA A 327 -4.70 -16.55 4.20
N GLU A 328 -4.14 -17.75 3.97
CA GLU A 328 -4.19 -18.46 2.69
C GLU A 328 -5.64 -18.79 2.29
N ILE A 329 -6.43 -19.38 3.19
CA ILE A 329 -7.85 -19.67 2.95
C ILE A 329 -8.64 -18.40 2.69
N THR A 330 -8.41 -17.35 3.49
CA THR A 330 -9.12 -16.08 3.32
C THR A 330 -8.83 -15.47 1.95
N CYS A 331 -7.58 -15.55 1.49
CA CYS A 331 -7.19 -15.15 0.14
C CYS A 331 -7.87 -16.02 -0.94
N ALA A 332 -7.88 -17.34 -0.77
CA ALA A 332 -8.47 -18.27 -1.72
C ALA A 332 -9.99 -18.05 -1.85
N VAL A 333 -10.69 -17.93 -0.73
CA VAL A 333 -12.14 -17.65 -0.67
C VAL A 333 -12.43 -16.30 -1.32
N SER A 334 -11.64 -15.27 -1.05
CA SER A 334 -11.79 -13.96 -1.69
C SER A 334 -11.57 -14.06 -3.21
N THR A 335 -10.55 -14.79 -3.66
CA THR A 335 -10.27 -15.00 -5.09
C THR A 335 -11.42 -15.73 -5.78
N VAL A 336 -11.97 -16.77 -5.17
CA VAL A 336 -13.13 -17.51 -5.68
C VAL A 336 -14.37 -16.62 -5.70
N ALA A 337 -14.61 -15.84 -4.64
CA ALA A 337 -15.72 -14.89 -4.60
C ALA A 337 -15.60 -13.87 -5.74
N PHE A 338 -14.42 -13.27 -5.95
CA PHE A 338 -14.19 -12.36 -7.07
C PHE A 338 -14.35 -13.04 -8.43
N PHE A 339 -13.96 -14.30 -8.56
CA PHE A 339 -14.16 -15.07 -9.78
C PHE A 339 -15.65 -15.28 -10.09
N LEU A 340 -16.45 -15.61 -9.08
CA LEU A 340 -17.91 -15.78 -9.20
C LEU A 340 -18.59 -14.44 -9.49
N LEU A 341 -18.09 -13.35 -8.90
CA LEU A 341 -18.63 -12.00 -9.04
C LEU A 341 -18.09 -11.27 -10.28
N ARG A 342 -17.27 -11.91 -11.13
CA ARG A 342 -16.66 -11.31 -12.34
C ARG A 342 -17.66 -10.75 -13.35
N ASN A 343 -18.89 -11.29 -13.35
CA ASN A 343 -19.98 -10.89 -14.24
C ASN A 343 -20.91 -9.83 -13.63
N ILE A 344 -20.62 -9.34 -12.42
CA ILE A 344 -21.38 -8.26 -11.81
C ILE A 344 -21.13 -6.95 -12.56
N ARG A 345 -22.19 -6.14 -12.64
CA ARG A 345 -22.14 -4.78 -13.20
C ARG A 345 -21.09 -3.96 -12.47
N THR A 346 -20.10 -3.49 -13.24
CA THR A 346 -18.92 -2.78 -12.72
C THR A 346 -19.14 -1.28 -12.55
N LYS A 347 -20.28 -0.70 -12.99
CA LYS A 347 -20.61 0.71 -12.79
C LYS A 347 -21.36 0.92 -11.48
N MET A 348 -20.84 1.83 -10.66
CA MET A 348 -21.46 2.36 -9.45
C MET A 348 -22.25 3.63 -9.81
N GLY A 349 -23.42 3.87 -9.21
CA GLY A 349 -24.23 5.08 -9.43
C GLY A 349 -25.61 4.85 -10.07
N ARG A 350 -26.33 5.94 -10.35
CA ARG A 350 -27.75 5.94 -10.74
C ARG A 350 -27.99 5.16 -12.02
N ILE A 351 -28.90 4.19 -11.95
CA ILE A 351 -29.37 3.42 -13.10
C ILE A 351 -30.29 4.34 -13.91
N PRO A 352 -30.04 4.60 -15.21
CA PRO A 352 -31.11 5.09 -16.07
C PRO A 352 -32.15 3.97 -16.10
N ARG A 353 -33.28 4.20 -15.42
CA ARG A 353 -34.46 3.34 -15.48
C ARG A 353 -34.72 3.10 -16.96
N LYS A 354 -34.64 1.85 -17.42
CA LYS A 354 -35.11 1.51 -18.77
C LYS A 354 -36.53 2.06 -18.84
N ALA A 355 -36.77 2.99 -19.77
CA ALA A 355 -38.12 3.28 -20.20
C ALA A 355 -38.65 1.96 -20.79
N ASP A 356 -39.73 1.47 -20.20
CA ASP A 356 -40.47 0.29 -20.67
C ASP A 356 -40.89 0.44 -22.13
#